data_AF-A0A2A2RWD1-F1
#
_entry.id   AF-A0A2A2RWD1-F1
#
_cell.length_a   1.000
_cell.length_b   1.000
_cell.length_c   1.000
_cell.angle_alpha   90.00
_cell.angle_beta   90.00
_cell.angle_gamma   90.00
#
_symmetry.space_group_name_H-M   'P 1'
#
loop_
_entity.id
_entity.type
_entity.pdbx_description
1 polymer ?
#
loop_
_entity_poly.entity_id
_entity_poly.type
_entity_poly.pdbx_seq_one_letter_code
_entity_poly.pdbx_strand_id
1 'polypeptide(L)' 'MAGDQNLPALNSALKAYLAKHKQGPAKLEDLAKEGFIGFVPMAPPGGRYELNPQRTEVRLVQPTSR' A
#
# COMPACT_ATOMS: atom_id res chain seq x y z
N MET A 1 -0.68 -13.23 15.66
CA MET A 1 0.05 -12.17 14.94
C MET A 1 -0.48 -12.11 13.51
N ALA A 2 -1.52 -11.31 13.24
CA ALA A 2 -1.96 -11.09 11.86
C ALA A 2 -0.99 -10.09 11.21
N GLY A 3 0.24 -10.55 10.98
CA GLY A 3 1.21 -9.83 10.15
C GLY A 3 0.68 -9.86 8.74
N ASP A 4 0.14 -8.73 8.30
CA ASP A 4 -0.45 -8.59 6.99
C ASP A 4 0.60 -8.89 5.92
N GLN A 5 0.50 -10.06 5.28
CA GLN A 5 1.51 -10.58 4.35
C GLN A 5 1.64 -9.71 3.10
N ASN A 6 0.67 -8.81 2.85
CA ASN A 6 0.66 -7.93 1.70
C ASN A 6 1.40 -6.61 1.97
N LEU A 7 1.56 -6.20 3.24
CA LEU A 7 2.28 -4.96 3.57
C LEU A 7 3.72 -4.90 3.04
N PRO A 8 4.54 -5.96 3.15
CA PRO A 8 5.88 -5.96 2.56
C PRO A 8 5.86 -5.79 1.04
N ALA A 9 4.93 -6.46 0.35
CA ALA A 9 4.79 -6.37 -1.11
C ALA A 9 4.36 -4.96 -1.55
N LEU A 10 3.36 -4.38 -0.86
CA LEU A 10 2.90 -3.01 -1.13
C LEU A 10 3.98 -1.97 -0.89
N ASN A 11 4.74 -2.09 0.20
CA ASN A 11 5.86 -1.20 0.49
C ASN A 11 7.00 -1.35 -0.53
N SER A 12 7.28 -2.56 -1.01
CA SER A 12 8.27 -2.79 -2.05
C SER A 12 7.84 -2.17 -3.39
N ALA A 13 6.58 -2.36 -3.78
CA ALA A 13 6.01 -1.75 -4.98
C ALA A 13 6.01 -0.22 -4.92
N LEU A 14 5.69 0.35 -3.77
CA LEU A 14 5.74 1.79 -3.53
C LEU A 14 7.14 2.36 -3.69
N LYS A 15 8.17 1.67 -3.19
CA LYS A 15 9.58 2.07 -3.40
C LYS A 15 9.98 2.00 -4.87
N ALA A 16 9.55 0.97 -5.60
CA ALA A 16 9.80 0.86 -7.03
C ALA A 16 9.10 1.96 -7.84
N TYR A 17 7.86 2.30 -7.48
CA TYR A 17 7.11 3.42 -8.06
C TYR A 17 7.84 4.74 -7.84
N LEU A 18 8.28 5.02 -6.60
CA LEU A 18 9.08 6.19 -6.28
C LEU A 18 10.36 6.28 -7.11
N ALA A 19 11.09 5.16 -7.24
CA ALA A 19 12.34 5.13 -7.97
C ALA A 19 12.13 5.49 -9.46
N LYS A 20 11.00 5.11 -10.04
CA LYS A 20 10.64 5.41 -11.43
C LYS A 20 10.12 6.84 -11.63
N HIS A 21 9.20 7.28 -10.78
CA HIS A 21 8.45 8.53 -10.97
C HIS A 21 9.00 9.72 -10.16
N LYS A 22 9.94 9.48 -9.24
CA LYS A 22 10.45 10.45 -8.24
C LYS A 22 9.37 11.02 -7.30
N GLN A 23 8.12 10.56 -7.44
CA GLN A 23 6.95 10.98 -6.67
C GLN A 23 6.13 9.75 -6.30
N GLY A 24 5.46 9.82 -5.15
CA GLY A 24 4.58 8.74 -4.67
C GLY A 24 3.33 8.60 -5.54
N PRO A 25 2.71 7.41 -5.61
CA PRO A 25 1.40 7.23 -6.21
C PRO A 25 0.36 8.03 -5.41
N ALA A 26 -0.69 8.51 -6.08
CA ALA A 26 -1.79 9.18 -5.41
C ALA A 26 -2.65 8.18 -4.61
N LYS A 27 -2.76 6.95 -5.12
CA LYS A 27 -3.53 5.85 -4.53
C LYS A 27 -2.93 4.48 -4.83
N LEU A 28 -3.30 3.47 -4.05
CA LEU A 28 -2.75 2.11 -4.20
C LEU A 28 -3.06 1.49 -5.56
N GLU A 29 -4.19 1.88 -6.18
CA GLU A 29 -4.54 1.43 -7.53
C GLU A 29 -3.52 1.87 -8.59
N ASP A 30 -2.80 2.96 -8.37
CA ASP A 30 -1.79 3.42 -9.33
C ASP A 30 -0.62 2.44 -9.41
N LEU A 31 -0.28 1.79 -8.28
CA LEU A 31 0.73 0.72 -8.25
C LEU A 31 0.31 -0.47 -9.13
N ALA A 32 -0.97 -0.83 -9.11
CA ALA A 32 -1.50 -1.91 -9.93
C ALA A 32 -1.60 -1.51 -11.41
N LYS A 33 -2.06 -0.28 -11.69
CA LYS A 33 -2.17 0.24 -13.06
C LYS A 33 -0.82 0.32 -13.78
N GLU A 34 0.23 0.68 -13.06
CA GLU A 34 1.59 0.74 -13.58
C GLU A 34 2.31 -0.62 -13.59
N GLY A 35 1.69 -1.67 -13.05
CA GLY A 35 2.22 -3.02 -13.05
C GLY A 35 3.28 -3.30 -11.98
N PHE A 36 3.41 -2.45 -10.95
CA PHE A 36 4.28 -2.73 -9.80
C PHE A 36 3.73 -3.81 -8.88
N ILE A 37 2.41 -4.02 -8.90
CA ILE A 37 1.69 -5.15 -8.30
C ILE A 37 0.68 -5.69 -9.31
N GLY A 38 0.36 -6.98 -9.25
CA GLY A 38 -0.64 -7.57 -10.14
C GLY A 38 -2.08 -7.09 -9.87
N PHE A 39 -2.39 -6.81 -8.61
CA PHE A 39 -3.68 -6.29 -8.16
C PHE A 39 -3.53 -5.61 -6.80
N VAL A 40 -4.47 -4.74 -6.44
CA VAL A 40 -4.53 -4.17 -5.09
C VAL A 40 -5.06 -5.25 -4.14
N PRO A 41 -4.25 -5.73 -3.18
CA PRO A 41 -4.69 -6.76 -2.24
C PRO A 41 -5.82 -6.22 -1.37
N MET A 42 -6.76 -7.11 -1.03
CA MET A 42 -7.82 -6.78 -0.10
C MET A 42 -7.25 -6.71 1.32
N ALA A 43 -7.58 -5.66 2.05
CA ALA A 43 -7.21 -5.54 3.45
C ALA A 43 -7.95 -6.59 4.29
N PRO A 44 -7.36 -7.06 5.41
CA PRO A 44 -8.01 -7.97 6.34
C PRO A 44 -9.31 -7.38 6.89
N PRO A 45 -10.25 -8.23 7.35
CA PRO A 45 -11.53 -7.79 7.88
C PRO A 45 -11.37 -6.73 8.98
N GLY A 46 -12.11 -5.63 8.85
CA GLY A 46 -11.99 -4.51 9.80
C GLY A 46 -10.68 -3.73 9.67
N GLY A 47 -10.04 -3.78 8.50
CA GLY A 47 -8.83 -3.04 8.15
C GLY A 47 -8.95 -2.35 6.79
N ARG A 48 -8.09 -1.35 6.55
CA ARG A 48 -7.85 -0.74 5.24
C ARG A 48 -6.36 -0.45 5.07
N TYR A 49 -5.86 -0.55 3.84
CA TYR A 49 -4.52 -0.06 3.53
C TYR A 49 -4.58 1.44 3.25
N GLU A 50 -3.79 2.23 3.98
CA GLU A 50 -3.57 3.65 3.68
C GLU A 50 -2.14 3.88 3.19
N LEU A 51 -2.04 4.74 2.17
CA LEU A 51 -0.78 5.31 1.74
C LEU A 51 -0.40 6.48 2.66
N ASN A 52 0.82 6.45 3.18
CA ASN A 52 1.44 7.58 3.85
C ASN A 52 2.43 8.26 2.89
N PRO A 53 2.04 9.36 2.22
CA PRO A 53 2.91 10.05 1.26
C PRO A 53 4.10 10.74 1.93
N GLN A 54 4.01 11.09 3.21
CA GLN A 54 5.11 11.76 3.93
C GLN A 54 6.26 10.80 4.25
N ARG A 55 5.91 9.56 4.59
CA ARG A 55 6.89 8.51 4.95
C ARG A 55 7.15 7.53 3.82
N THR A 56 6.44 7.69 2.71
CA THR A 56 6.41 6.77 1.58
C THR A 56 6.29 5.31 1.99
N GLU A 57 5.24 5.02 2.74
CA GLU A 57 4.94 3.66 3.19
C GLU A 57 3.45 3.39 3.12
N VAL A 58 3.09 2.12 3.01
CA VAL A 58 1.72 1.62 3.14
C VAL A 58 1.54 1.07 4.54
N ARG A 59 0.43 1.43 5.19
CA ARG A 59 0.08 1.00 6.54
C ARG A 59 -1.29 0.36 6.55
N LEU A 60 -1.45 -0.67 7.38
CA LEU A 60 -2.76 -1.23 7.68
C LEU A 60 -3.37 -0.44 8.83
N VAL A 61 -4.51 0.18 8.58
CA VAL A 61 -5.28 0.95 9.56
C VAL A 61 -6.55 0.18 9.84
N GLN A 62 -6.77 -0.17 11.10
CA GLN A 62 -8.03 -0.77 11.53
C GLN A 62 -9.01 0.37 11.86
N PRO A 63 -10.22 0.43 11.28
CA PRO A 63 -11.32 1.17 11.89
C PRO A 63 -11.44 0.76 13.35
N THR A 64 -10.96 1.63 14.25
CA THR A 64 -11.33 1.57 15.65
C THR A 64 -12.84 1.73 15.72
N SER A 65 -13.57 0.63 15.89
CA SER A 65 -14.95 0.68 16.39
C SER A 65 -14.90 1.46 17.70
N ARG A 66 -15.51 2.65 17.71
CA ARG A 66 -15.71 3.47 18.89
C ARG A 66 -17.15 3.34 19.36
#